data_AF-A0A6J4HH33-F1
#
_entry.id   AF-A0A6J4HH33-F1
#
_cell.length_a   1.000
_cell.length_b   1.000
_cell.length_c   1.000
_cell.angle_alpha   90.00
_cell.angle_beta   90.00
_cell.angle_gamma   90.00
#
_symmetry.space_group_name_H-M   'P 1'
#
loop_
_entity.id
_entity.type
_entity.pdbx_description
1 polymer ?
#
loop_
_entity_poly.entity_id
_entity_poly.type
_entity_poly.pdbx_seq_one_letter_code
_entity_poly.pdbx_strand_id
1 'polypeptide(L)'
;MPSPVPRRNACSSRRWPCWIRTRGRCSTSWTPGCSPAPARVRATGIRREADGGLAAAWLLSRPEQRASGVAPVTLRAHYGATFHHPHLRGGTVGEWPLNVFDAPQAAAEVATLLAIAAADVHNLVYQRDYRIIPAVARAGG
;
A
#
# COMPACT_ATOMS: atom_id res chain seq x y z
N MET A 1 -9.03 32.88 -43.31
CA MET A 1 -8.52 31.95 -42.27
C MET A 1 -7.17 32.51 -41.83
N PRO A 2 -7.05 32.92 -40.55
CA PRO A 2 -6.73 31.96 -39.49
C PRO A 2 -7.61 32.11 -38.24
N SER A 3 -7.91 31.00 -37.59
CA SER A 3 -8.60 30.94 -36.30
C SER A 3 -7.71 31.46 -35.17
N PRO A 4 -8.26 32.12 -34.14
CA PRO A 4 -7.52 32.39 -32.92
C PRO A 4 -7.34 31.08 -32.14
N VAL A 5 -6.09 30.72 -31.86
CA VAL A 5 -5.75 29.62 -30.93
C VAL A 5 -6.10 30.08 -29.51
N PRO A 6 -7.02 29.43 -28.78
CA PRO A 6 -7.18 29.74 -27.37
C PRO A 6 -6.01 29.12 -26.60
N ARG A 7 -5.38 29.97 -25.79
CA ARG A 7 -4.26 29.67 -24.91
C ARG A 7 -4.55 28.44 -24.06
N ARG A 8 -3.64 27.46 -24.08
CA ARG A 8 -3.63 26.36 -23.10
C ARG A 8 -3.43 26.99 -21.71
N ASN A 9 -4.50 27.07 -20.93
CA ASN A 9 -4.37 27.30 -19.49
C ASN A 9 -3.73 26.05 -18.90
N ALA A 10 -2.45 26.19 -18.58
CA ALA A 10 -1.70 25.22 -17.79
C ALA A 10 -2.37 25.07 -16.42
N CYS A 11 -2.99 23.93 -16.17
CA CYS A 11 -3.30 23.53 -14.80
C CYS A 11 -2.02 22.92 -14.22
N SER A 12 -1.38 23.71 -13.36
CA SER A 12 -0.15 23.36 -12.68
C SER A 12 -0.33 22.24 -11.66
N SER A 13 0.76 21.51 -11.49
CA SER A 13 1.20 20.67 -10.38
C SER A 13 0.31 20.53 -9.12
N ARG A 14 0.25 19.28 -8.63
CA ARG A 14 -0.08 18.88 -7.24
C ARG A 14 -1.56 19.01 -6.84
N ARG A 15 -2.39 18.07 -7.31
CA ARG A 15 -3.46 17.39 -6.53
C ARG A 15 -4.30 16.50 -7.45
N TRP A 16 -4.49 15.26 -7.04
CA TRP A 16 -5.20 14.22 -7.78
C TRP A 16 -6.72 14.35 -7.57
N PRO A 17 -7.57 14.43 -8.61
CA PRO A 17 -9.02 14.41 -8.44
C PRO A 17 -9.63 13.03 -8.81
N CYS A 18 -10.43 12.51 -7.89
CA CYS A 18 -11.30 11.34 -8.05
C CYS A 18 -12.63 11.78 -8.68
N TRP A 19 -13.09 11.12 -9.76
CA TRP A 19 -14.40 11.40 -10.38
C TRP A 19 -15.20 10.09 -10.49
N ILE A 20 -16.36 10.00 -9.82
CA ILE A 20 -17.33 8.89 -9.97
C ILE A 20 -18.47 9.36 -10.88
N ARG A 21 -18.81 8.55 -11.90
CA ARG A 21 -19.89 8.79 -12.86
C ARG A 21 -21.21 8.21 -12.34
N THR A 22 -22.15 9.05 -11.92
CA THR A 22 -23.58 8.68 -11.82
C THR A 22 -24.34 9.29 -13.00
N ARG A 23 -24.87 8.42 -13.87
CA ARG A 23 -25.89 8.70 -14.91
C ARG A 23 -25.82 10.09 -15.58
N GLY A 24 -24.80 10.30 -16.41
CA GLY A 24 -24.94 11.17 -17.58
C GLY A 24 -24.93 12.70 -17.38
N ARG A 25 -24.51 13.23 -16.23
CA ARG A 25 -24.18 14.66 -16.11
C ARG A 25 -22.87 14.86 -15.36
N CYS A 26 -21.98 15.68 -15.92
CA CYS A 26 -20.80 16.19 -15.22
C CYS A 26 -21.28 17.14 -14.12
N SER A 27 -21.23 16.70 -12.87
CA SER A 27 -21.39 17.58 -11.72
C SER A 27 -20.02 17.86 -11.11
N THR A 28 -19.64 19.13 -11.00
CA THR A 28 -18.47 19.61 -10.24
C THR A 28 -18.68 19.55 -8.72
N SER A 29 -19.82 19.03 -8.25
CA SER A 29 -20.07 18.85 -6.83
C SER A 29 -19.35 17.62 -6.30
N TRP A 30 -18.39 17.85 -5.41
CA TRP A 30 -17.94 16.85 -4.44
C TRP A 30 -19.18 16.23 -3.78
N THR A 31 -19.36 14.92 -3.87
CA THR A 31 -20.18 14.22 -2.88
C THR A 31 -19.31 14.10 -1.62
N PRO A 32 -19.65 14.76 -0.50
CA PRO A 32 -19.00 14.47 0.76
C PRO A 32 -19.42 13.04 1.13
N GLY A 33 -18.48 12.08 1.07
CA GLY A 33 -18.77 10.70 1.49
C GLY A 33 -17.93 9.60 0.82
N CYS A 34 -17.29 9.86 -0.32
CA CYS A 34 -16.43 8.88 -1.01
C CYS A 34 -14.99 9.37 -1.14
N SER A 35 -14.33 9.64 -0.01
CA SER A 35 -12.87 9.51 0.06
C SER A 35 -12.57 8.24 0.84
N PRO A 36 -11.85 7.25 0.27
CA PRO A 36 -11.43 6.11 1.05
C PRO A 36 -10.63 6.64 2.24
N ALA A 37 -10.99 6.21 3.45
CA ALA A 37 -10.27 6.65 4.62
C ALA A 37 -8.77 6.29 4.46
N PRO A 38 -7.85 7.14 4.94
CA PRO A 38 -6.43 6.90 4.77
C PRO A 38 -6.04 5.56 5.41
N ALA A 39 -5.11 4.86 4.76
CA ALA A 39 -4.54 3.66 5.33
C ALA A 39 -3.79 4.01 6.63
N ARG A 40 -3.94 3.16 7.65
CA ARG A 40 -3.26 3.31 8.94
C ARG A 40 -2.20 2.24 9.07
N VAL A 41 -1.02 2.66 9.52
CA VAL A 41 0.07 1.75 9.90
C VAL A 41 0.01 1.54 11.41
N ARG A 42 -0.02 0.28 11.84
CA ARG A 42 0.19 -0.11 13.23
C ARG A 42 1.52 -0.83 13.33
N ALA A 43 2.43 -0.32 14.15
CA ALA A 43 3.68 -0.98 14.49
C ALA A 43 3.54 -1.74 15.81
N THR A 44 4.20 -2.89 15.94
CA THR A 44 4.27 -3.64 17.21
C THR A 44 5.40 -3.16 18.12
N GLY A 45 6.35 -2.39 17.57
CA GLY A 45 7.68 -2.25 18.16
C GLY A 45 8.46 -3.57 18.12
N ILE A 46 9.69 -3.54 18.62
CA ILE A 46 10.52 -4.74 18.79
C ILE A 46 9.99 -5.54 19.98
N ARG A 47 9.78 -6.84 19.77
CA ARG A 47 9.27 -7.77 20.78
C ARG A 47 10.14 -9.03 20.80
N ARG A 48 10.30 -9.62 21.99
CA ARG A 48 10.84 -10.96 22.12
C ARG A 48 9.78 -11.99 21.75
N GLU A 49 10.19 -13.02 21.02
CA GLU A 49 9.35 -14.17 20.70
C GLU A 49 9.65 -15.35 21.66
N ALA A 50 8.77 -16.35 21.63
CA ALA A 50 8.84 -17.50 22.55
C ALA A 50 10.11 -18.34 22.37
N ASP A 51 10.69 -18.32 21.17
CA ASP A 51 11.97 -18.97 20.86
C ASP A 51 13.18 -18.16 21.34
N GLY A 52 12.97 -17.01 21.98
CA GLY A 52 14.04 -16.10 22.42
C GLY A 52 14.49 -15.09 21.36
N GLY A 53 13.97 -15.21 20.13
CA GLY A 53 14.24 -14.30 19.02
C GLY A 53 13.62 -12.93 19.19
N LEU A 54 13.87 -12.06 18.20
CA LEU A 54 13.30 -10.72 18.13
C LEU A 54 12.45 -10.56 16.88
N ALA A 55 11.34 -9.84 17.01
CA ALA A 55 10.52 -9.46 15.87
C ALA A 55 9.91 -8.08 16.02
N ALA A 56 9.71 -7.41 14.88
CA ALA A 56 8.89 -6.23 14.75
C ALA A 56 7.98 -6.40 13.54
N ALA A 57 6.73 -5.94 13.64
CA ALA A 57 5.78 -6.00 12.55
C ALA A 57 5.07 -4.66 12.34
N TRP A 58 4.79 -4.38 11.07
CA TRP A 58 4.00 -3.25 10.60
C TRP A 58 2.79 -3.76 9.83
N LEU A 59 1.62 -3.34 10.27
CA LEU A 59 0.34 -3.74 9.69
C LEU A 59 -0.30 -2.51 9.05
N LEU A 60 -0.44 -2.53 7.73
CA LEU A 60 -1.10 -1.49 6.95
C LEU A 60 -2.53 -1.94 6.66
N SER A 61 -3.52 -1.19 7.17
CA SER A 61 -4.93 -1.49 6.94
C SER A 61 -5.79 -0.26 6.70
N ARG A 62 -6.87 -0.43 5.93
CA ARG A 62 -7.91 0.57 5.73
C ARG A 62 -9.22 0.16 6.43
N PRO A 63 -10.07 1.10 6.86
CA PRO A 63 -11.38 0.77 7.44
C PRO A 63 -12.22 -0.15 6.55
N GLU A 64 -12.28 0.12 5.26
CA GLU A 64 -13.07 -0.63 4.28
C GLU A 64 -12.53 -2.06 4.09
N GLN A 65 -11.19 -2.21 4.10
CA GLN A 65 -10.52 -3.51 4.10
C GLN A 65 -10.84 -4.32 5.37
N ARG A 66 -10.86 -3.68 6.54
CA ARG A 66 -11.23 -4.35 7.79
C ARG A 66 -12.70 -4.73 7.80
N ALA A 67 -13.59 -3.84 7.34
CA ALA A 67 -15.02 -4.09 7.27
C ALA A 67 -15.38 -5.26 6.35
N SER A 68 -14.57 -5.53 5.32
CA SER A 68 -14.71 -6.70 4.43
C SER A 68 -14.00 -7.97 4.94
N GLY A 69 -13.45 -7.97 6.15
CA GLY A 69 -12.79 -9.13 6.75
C GLY A 69 -11.47 -9.52 6.09
N VAL A 70 -10.83 -8.57 5.39
CA VAL A 70 -9.55 -8.78 4.72
C VAL A 70 -8.41 -8.47 5.69
N ALA A 71 -7.45 -9.40 5.79
CA ALA A 71 -6.28 -9.22 6.64
C ALA A 71 -5.45 -7.99 6.21
N PRO A 72 -4.76 -7.31 7.15
CA PRO A 72 -3.85 -6.21 6.83
C PRO A 72 -2.69 -6.69 5.95
N VAL A 73 -2.16 -5.77 5.13
CA VAL A 73 -0.83 -5.97 4.53
C VAL A 73 0.17 -5.94 5.66
N THR A 74 1.00 -6.97 5.75
CA THR A 74 1.93 -7.14 6.88
C THR A 74 3.35 -7.13 6.38
N LEU A 75 4.22 -6.41 7.08
CA LEU A 75 5.67 -6.55 6.97
C LEU A 75 6.18 -6.98 8.34
N ARG A 76 6.93 -8.08 8.40
CA ARG A 76 7.55 -8.59 9.64
C ARG A 76 9.04 -8.71 9.44
N ALA A 77 9.81 -7.98 10.25
CA ALA A 77 11.24 -8.19 10.40
C ALA A 77 11.46 -9.08 11.63
N HIS A 78 12.24 -10.14 11.51
CA HIS A 78 12.50 -11.03 12.63
C HIS A 78 13.87 -11.72 12.55
N TYR A 79 14.38 -12.06 13.73
CA TYR A 79 15.62 -12.79 13.93
C TYR A 79 15.36 -13.86 14.99
N GLY A 80 15.10 -15.07 14.53
CA GLY A 80 14.90 -16.24 15.40
C GLY A 80 16.22 -16.66 16.05
N ALA A 81 16.14 -17.33 17.19
CA ALA A 81 17.33 -17.72 17.96
C ALA A 81 18.28 -18.68 17.21
N THR A 82 17.78 -19.40 16.20
CA THR A 82 18.54 -20.36 15.40
C THR A 82 18.90 -19.83 14.02
N PHE A 83 18.56 -18.58 13.69
CA PHE A 83 18.83 -18.02 12.37
C PHE A 83 20.24 -17.46 12.28
N HIS A 84 20.87 -17.63 11.12
CA HIS A 84 22.17 -17.06 10.82
C HIS A 84 22.11 -15.56 10.51
N HIS A 85 20.93 -15.05 10.13
CA HIS A 85 20.70 -13.64 9.80
C HIS A 85 19.22 -13.24 9.98
N PRO A 86 18.90 -11.94 10.06
CA PRO A 86 17.52 -11.45 10.12
C PRO A 86 16.78 -11.68 8.80
N HIS A 87 15.46 -11.82 8.88
CA HIS A 87 14.60 -12.00 7.72
C HIS A 87 13.44 -10.98 7.70
N LEU A 88 13.00 -10.66 6.49
CA LEU A 88 11.75 -9.98 6.20
C LEU A 88 10.72 -10.99 5.69
N ARG A 89 9.44 -10.77 6.04
CA ARG A 89 8.32 -11.58 5.57
C ARG A 89 7.08 -10.73 5.36
N GLY A 90 6.26 -11.07 4.38
CA GLY A 90 4.89 -10.55 4.27
C GLY A 90 3.85 -11.42 4.98
N GLY A 91 2.59 -10.99 5.02
CA GLY A 91 1.51 -11.78 5.64
C GLY A 91 1.24 -13.11 4.92
N THR A 92 1.42 -13.11 3.60
CA THR A 92 1.09 -14.24 2.72
C THR A 92 2.26 -14.73 1.87
N VAL A 93 3.43 -14.11 1.98
CA VAL A 93 4.64 -14.48 1.22
C VAL A 93 5.72 -15.00 2.15
N GLY A 94 6.67 -15.75 1.58
CA GLY A 94 7.75 -16.39 2.32
C GLY A 94 8.83 -15.44 2.82
N GLU A 95 9.96 -16.02 3.22
CA GLU A 95 11.10 -15.32 3.82
C GLU A 95 11.98 -14.63 2.77
N TRP A 96 12.45 -13.43 3.12
CA TRP A 96 13.36 -12.59 2.36
C TRP A 96 14.55 -12.22 3.26
N PRO A 97 15.77 -12.09 2.72
CA PRO A 97 16.92 -11.72 3.52
C PRO A 97 16.81 -10.28 4.05
N LEU A 98 17.30 -10.03 5.27
CA LEU A 98 17.44 -8.70 5.86
C LEU A 98 18.82 -8.54 6.48
N ASN A 99 19.78 -8.05 5.70
CA ASN A 99 21.15 -7.82 6.15
C ASN A 99 21.45 -6.32 6.17
N VAL A 100 21.06 -5.68 7.28
CA VAL A 100 21.18 -4.23 7.47
C VAL A 100 21.99 -3.98 8.74
N PHE A 101 23.07 -3.22 8.59
CA PHE A 101 24.01 -2.86 9.66
C PHE A 101 24.04 -1.34 9.91
N ASP A 102 23.56 -0.54 8.94
CA ASP A 102 23.53 0.92 9.02
C ASP A 102 22.28 1.54 8.37
N ALA A 103 22.11 2.85 8.56
CA ALA A 103 20.96 3.59 8.05
C ALA A 103 20.90 3.68 6.50
N PRO A 104 22.01 3.87 5.76
CA PRO A 104 22.00 3.78 4.30
C PRO A 104 21.49 2.44 3.77
N GLN A 105 21.93 1.32 4.37
CA GLN A 105 21.43 -0.02 4.02
C GLN A 105 19.95 -0.16 4.33
N ALA A 106 19.50 0.36 5.48
CA ALA A 106 18.07 0.37 5.82
C ALA A 106 17.24 1.14 4.79
N ALA A 107 17.75 2.27 4.29
CA ALA A 107 17.10 3.06 3.26
C ALA A 107 17.04 2.33 1.91
N ALA A 108 18.05 1.53 1.58
CA ALA A 108 18.08 0.72 0.36
C ALA A 108 16.98 -0.36 0.35
N GLU A 109 16.57 -0.86 1.53
CA GLU A 109 15.51 -1.89 1.65
C GLU A 109 14.11 -1.41 1.29
N VAL A 110 13.88 -0.11 1.05
CA VAL A 110 12.55 0.42 0.68
C VAL A 110 11.98 -0.32 -0.53
N ALA A 111 12.80 -0.64 -1.53
CA ALA A 111 12.35 -1.39 -2.71
C ALA A 111 11.90 -2.81 -2.35
N THR A 112 12.64 -3.51 -1.49
CA THR A 112 12.30 -4.84 -0.97
C THR A 112 10.98 -4.81 -0.20
N LEU A 113 10.82 -3.85 0.71
CA LEU A 113 9.59 -3.69 1.49
C LEU A 113 8.36 -3.44 0.60
N LEU A 114 8.53 -2.62 -0.45
CA LEU A 114 7.47 -2.38 -1.43
C LEU A 114 7.14 -3.63 -2.25
N ALA A 115 8.15 -4.43 -2.63
CA ALA A 115 7.95 -5.69 -3.34
C ALA A 115 7.18 -6.71 -2.49
N ILE A 116 7.57 -6.87 -1.23
CA ILE A 116 6.86 -7.73 -0.27
C ILE A 116 5.42 -7.26 -0.09
N ALA A 117 5.20 -5.95 0.12
CA ALA A 117 3.86 -5.39 0.28
C ALA A 117 2.99 -5.60 -0.97
N ALA A 118 3.56 -5.41 -2.17
CA ALA A 118 2.84 -5.63 -3.42
C ALA A 118 2.46 -7.11 -3.62
N ALA A 119 3.37 -8.03 -3.30
CA ALA A 119 3.10 -9.46 -3.37
C ALA A 119 2.06 -9.90 -2.32
N ASP A 120 2.10 -9.32 -1.13
CA ASP A 120 1.11 -9.57 -0.08
C ASP A 120 -0.29 -9.11 -0.50
N VAL A 121 -0.38 -7.89 -1.06
CA VAL A 121 -1.63 -7.36 -1.64
C VAL A 121 -2.16 -8.26 -2.76
N HIS A 122 -1.29 -8.74 -3.65
CA HIS A 122 -1.66 -9.64 -4.75
C HIS A 122 -2.35 -10.90 -4.22
N ASN A 123 -1.76 -11.55 -3.22
CA ASN A 123 -2.32 -12.75 -2.61
C ASN A 123 -3.61 -12.47 -1.84
N LEU A 124 -3.69 -11.35 -1.12
CA LEU A 124 -4.90 -10.96 -0.40
C LEU A 124 -6.09 -10.78 -1.36
N VAL A 125 -5.87 -10.19 -2.54
CA VAL A 125 -6.89 -10.09 -3.60
C VAL A 125 -7.40 -11.47 -4.01
N TYR A 126 -6.52 -12.45 -4.23
CA TYR A 126 -6.92 -13.81 -4.60
C TYR A 126 -7.63 -14.57 -3.49
N GLN A 127 -7.27 -14.33 -2.24
CA GLN A 127 -7.94 -14.97 -1.11
C GLN A 127 -9.35 -14.40 -0.87
N ARG A 128 -9.72 -13.32 -1.56
CA ARG A 128 -10.99 -12.61 -1.42
C ARG A 128 -11.45 -12.06 -2.79
N ASP A 129 -11.74 -10.77 -2.85
CA ASP A 129 -12.28 -10.06 -4.00
C ASP A 129 -11.32 -8.90 -4.35
N TYR A 130 -11.21 -8.57 -5.64
CA TYR A 130 -10.37 -7.50 -6.21
C TYR A 130 -10.60 -6.12 -5.57
N ARG A 131 -11.69 -5.93 -4.83
CA ARG A 131 -12.02 -4.72 -4.05
C ARG A 131 -11.00 -4.35 -2.95
N ILE A 132 -10.00 -5.19 -2.69
CA ILE A 132 -8.90 -4.92 -1.74
C ILE A 132 -7.92 -3.87 -2.29
N ILE A 133 -7.76 -3.82 -3.62
CA ILE A 133 -6.94 -2.81 -4.28
C ILE A 133 -7.84 -1.68 -4.78
N PRO A 134 -7.51 -0.41 -4.52
CA PRO A 134 -8.20 0.70 -5.18
C PRO A 134 -8.06 0.54 -6.70
N ALA A 135 -9.19 0.31 -7.39
CA ALA A 135 -9.16 0.11 -8.85
C ALA A 135 -8.63 1.37 -9.55
N VAL A 136 -7.58 1.20 -10.36
CA VAL A 136 -7.10 2.22 -11.31
C VAL A 136 -7.74 1.90 -12.66
N ALA A 137 -8.85 2.54 -13.01
CA ALA A 137 -9.47 2.34 -14.32
C ALA A 137 -8.63 3.02 -15.42
N ARG A 138 -8.20 2.27 -16.45
CA ARG A 138 -7.47 2.82 -17.60
C ARG A 138 -8.37 3.73 -18.42
N ALA A 139 -7.88 4.91 -18.77
CA ALA A 139 -8.48 5.76 -19.79
C ALA A 139 -8.31 5.10 -21.16
N GLY A 140 -9.41 4.83 -21.85
CA GLY A 140 -9.40 4.36 -23.23
C GLY A 140 -10.44 5.13 -24.05
N GLY A 141 -9.96 5.77 -25.12
CA GLY A 141 -10.76 6.38 -26.20
C GLY A 141 -11.21 7.80 -25.94
#